data_AF-A0A1S1Q8A6-F1
#
_entry.id   AF-A0A1S1Q8A6-F1
#
_cell.length_a   1.000
_cell.length_b   1.000
_cell.length_c   1.000
_cell.angle_alpha   90.00
_cell.angle_beta   90.00
_cell.angle_gamma   90.00
#
_symmetry.space_group_name_H-M   'P 1'
#
loop_
_entity.id
_entity.type
_entity.pdbx_description
1 polymer ?
#
loop_
_entity_poly.entity_id
_entity_poly.type
_entity_poly.pdbx_seq_one_letter_code
_entity_poly.pdbx_strand_id
1 'polypeptide(L)'
;MNWQGTPEPHHHQSHQPAPYGHSGRGQGYPPPPAYVPASGPQDERTLWETASQTLAGIASGGRAAGRYRVTAVRLYVTEGIATTKTEQYELGWLYDIDIRQTLVQRARSIGDVVVHVRRGWGQETVVLQSVPEPARVRDMLNQLAAHARGPQQGRGW
;
A
#
# COMPACT_ATOMS: atom_id res chain seq x y z
N MET A 1 69.16 47.47 -27.89
CA MET A 1 68.07 47.02 -28.76
C MET A 1 68.27 45.55 -29.05
N ASN A 2 67.42 44.68 -28.51
CA ASN A 2 67.23 43.29 -28.92
C ASN A 2 65.95 42.79 -28.27
N TRP A 3 65.10 42.15 -29.07
CA TRP A 3 64.66 40.77 -28.93
C TRP A 3 63.29 40.58 -29.56
N GLN A 4 63.28 39.79 -30.63
CA GLN A 4 62.11 39.32 -31.37
C GLN A 4 61.38 38.27 -30.53
N GLY A 5 60.08 38.44 -30.35
CA GLY A 5 59.17 37.46 -29.75
C GLY A 5 57.92 37.32 -30.63
N THR A 6 57.61 36.08 -30.99
CA THR A 6 56.43 35.62 -31.73
C THR A 6 55.14 36.07 -31.02
N PRO A 7 54.06 36.48 -31.73
CA PRO A 7 52.79 36.79 -31.08
C PRO A 7 52.06 35.51 -30.62
N GLU A 8 51.84 35.40 -29.32
CA GLU A 8 50.98 34.38 -28.70
C GLU A 8 49.51 34.50 -29.15
N PRO A 9 48.75 33.39 -29.20
CA PRO A 9 47.34 33.43 -29.58
C PRO A 9 46.44 33.97 -28.46
N HIS A 10 45.72 35.06 -28.76
CA HIS A 10 44.59 35.53 -27.96
C HIS A 10 43.41 34.56 -28.09
N HIS A 11 43.23 33.67 -27.12
CA HIS A 11 42.00 32.88 -26.99
C HIS A 11 41.00 33.58 -26.07
N HIS A 12 39.80 33.80 -26.62
CA HIS A 12 38.67 34.44 -25.98
C HIS A 12 38.27 33.81 -24.64
N GLN A 13 38.02 34.70 -23.68
CA GLN A 13 37.45 34.48 -22.38
C GLN A 13 36.07 33.81 -22.51
N SER A 14 35.93 32.57 -22.05
CA SER A 14 34.66 31.86 -21.90
C SER A 14 34.55 31.34 -20.46
N HIS A 15 33.69 32.00 -19.69
CA HIS A 15 33.10 31.64 -18.40
C HIS A 15 33.48 30.27 -17.80
N GLN A 16 34.14 30.32 -16.65
CA GLN A 16 34.28 29.18 -15.73
C GLN A 16 32.96 28.96 -14.96
N PRO A 17 32.49 27.71 -14.79
CA PRO A 17 31.81 27.30 -13.57
C PRO A 17 32.82 26.78 -12.55
N ALA A 18 32.70 27.25 -11.31
CA ALA A 18 33.57 26.93 -10.19
C ALA A 18 33.56 25.43 -9.80
N PRO A 19 34.68 24.90 -9.29
CA PRO A 19 34.79 23.53 -8.83
C PRO A 19 34.13 23.35 -7.45
N TYR A 20 33.28 22.33 -7.30
CA TYR A 20 32.86 21.86 -5.98
C TYR A 20 34.01 21.07 -5.32
N GLY A 21 34.89 21.82 -4.65
CA GLY A 21 35.90 21.31 -3.73
C GLY A 21 35.34 21.15 -2.32
N HIS A 22 35.49 19.95 -1.78
CA HIS A 22 35.03 19.51 -0.48
C HIS A 22 35.92 20.05 0.65
N SER A 23 35.37 20.78 1.62
CA SER A 23 35.75 20.80 3.06
C SER A 23 35.00 21.90 3.82
N GLY A 24 33.75 21.63 4.19
CA GLY A 24 32.89 22.56 4.93
C GLY A 24 32.31 21.93 6.18
N ARG A 25 32.49 22.61 7.32
CA ARG A 25 31.93 22.29 8.65
C ARG A 25 30.42 22.08 8.52
N GLY A 26 29.97 20.84 8.70
CA GLY A 26 28.58 20.42 8.48
C GLY A 26 27.61 20.97 9.51
N GLN A 27 26.97 22.09 9.19
CA GLN A 27 25.59 22.31 9.63
C GLN A 27 24.73 21.37 8.78
N GLY A 28 24.40 20.23 9.36
CA GLY A 28 23.57 19.22 8.72
C GLY A 28 22.21 19.82 8.38
N TYR A 29 21.79 19.60 7.14
CA TYR A 29 20.38 19.61 6.81
C TYR A 29 19.64 18.83 7.89
N PRO A 30 18.52 19.33 8.44
CA PRO A 30 17.66 18.45 9.22
C PRO A 30 17.37 17.24 8.33
N PRO A 31 17.48 16.01 8.86
CA PRO A 31 17.07 14.84 8.09
C PRO A 31 15.67 15.12 7.54
N PRO A 32 15.36 14.72 6.28
CA PRO A 32 13.98 14.78 5.83
C PRO A 32 13.14 14.12 6.92
N PRO A 33 12.01 14.71 7.33
CA PRO A 33 11.17 14.12 8.36
C PRO A 33 11.02 12.66 7.98
N ALA A 34 11.41 11.75 8.89
CA ALA A 34 11.11 10.34 8.73
C ALA A 34 9.65 10.29 8.26
N TYR A 35 9.36 9.55 7.19
CA TYR A 35 8.00 9.43 6.68
C TYR A 35 7.12 8.91 7.82
N VAL A 36 6.56 9.83 8.60
CA VAL A 36 5.45 9.57 9.49
C VAL A 36 4.32 9.50 8.48
N PRO A 37 3.76 8.31 8.18
CA PRO A 37 2.55 8.28 7.38
C PRO A 37 1.60 9.24 8.07
N ALA A 38 1.20 10.30 7.37
CA ALA A 38 0.24 11.26 7.89
C ALA A 38 -0.89 10.43 8.51
N SER A 39 -1.11 10.60 9.81
CA SER A 39 -2.28 10.02 10.44
C SER A 39 -3.46 10.47 9.60
N GLY A 40 -4.02 9.55 8.82
CA GLY A 40 -5.15 9.83 7.95
C GLY A 40 -6.31 10.40 8.76
N PRO A 41 -7.36 10.91 8.10
CA PRO A 41 -8.60 11.27 8.81
C PRO A 41 -8.97 10.15 9.78
N GLN A 42 -9.47 10.49 10.99
CA GLN A 42 -9.62 9.54 12.11
C GLN A 42 -10.47 8.29 11.79
N ASP A 43 -11.17 8.28 10.66
CA ASP A 43 -11.87 7.15 10.04
C ASP A 43 -10.94 6.05 9.45
N GLU A 44 -9.63 6.30 9.34
CA GLU A 44 -8.64 5.34 8.81
C GLU A 44 -7.93 4.56 9.93
N ARG A 45 -8.56 4.39 11.09
CA ARG A 45 -8.07 3.46 12.11
C ARG A 45 -8.18 2.02 11.59
N THR A 46 -7.07 1.29 11.61
CA THR A 46 -7.06 -0.15 11.34
C THR A 46 -7.86 -0.89 12.41
N LEU A 47 -8.90 -1.59 11.99
CA LEU A 47 -9.72 -2.46 12.84
C LEU A 47 -9.21 -3.89 12.85
N TRP A 48 -8.64 -4.33 11.72
CA TRP A 48 -8.09 -5.65 11.57
C TRP A 48 -7.00 -5.66 10.50
N GLU A 49 -5.97 -6.48 10.72
CA GLU A 49 -4.88 -6.68 9.77
C GLU A 49 -4.36 -8.11 9.90
N THR A 50 -4.03 -8.74 8.76
CA THR A 50 -3.37 -10.04 8.75
C THR A 50 -2.46 -10.19 7.54
N ALA A 51 -1.55 -11.15 7.65
CA ALA A 51 -0.90 -11.79 6.52
C ALA A 51 -1.66 -13.05 6.11
N SER A 52 -1.61 -13.37 4.83
CA SER A 52 -2.00 -14.68 4.31
C SER A 52 -1.09 -15.77 4.87
N GLN A 53 -1.68 -16.89 5.30
CA GLN A 53 -0.97 -18.05 5.84
C GLN A 53 -0.84 -19.17 4.81
N THR A 54 -0.77 -18.82 3.52
CA THR A 54 -0.51 -19.78 2.44
C THR A 54 0.83 -20.48 2.64
N LEU A 55 0.93 -21.71 2.12
CA LEU A 55 2.18 -22.47 2.16
C LEU A 55 3.33 -21.74 1.44
N ALA A 56 3.04 -21.09 0.31
CA ALA A 56 4.01 -20.27 -0.42
C ALA A 56 4.46 -19.05 0.40
N GLY A 57 3.52 -18.38 1.09
CA GLY A 57 3.83 -17.30 2.02
C GLY A 57 4.77 -17.76 3.13
N ILE A 58 4.51 -18.92 3.74
CA ILE A 58 5.37 -19.49 4.79
C ILE A 58 6.75 -19.86 4.23
N ALA A 59 6.80 -20.60 3.12
CA ALA A 59 8.04 -21.09 2.52
C ALA A 59 8.97 -19.96 2.03
N SER A 60 8.40 -18.82 1.63
CA SER A 60 9.16 -17.63 1.18
C SER A 60 9.57 -16.68 2.31
N GLY A 61 9.27 -17.03 3.58
CA GLY A 61 9.49 -16.14 4.73
C GLY A 61 8.59 -14.90 4.70
N GLY A 62 7.38 -15.01 4.16
CA GLY A 62 6.37 -13.96 4.12
C GLY A 62 6.44 -13.02 2.92
N ARG A 63 7.41 -13.22 2.01
CA ARG A 63 7.55 -12.40 0.78
C ARG A 63 6.44 -12.67 -0.24
N ALA A 64 5.91 -13.88 -0.26
CA ALA A 64 4.77 -14.26 -1.09
C ALA A 64 3.42 -14.22 -0.36
N ALA A 65 3.39 -13.70 0.87
CA ALA A 65 2.15 -13.60 1.63
C ALA A 65 1.40 -12.33 1.23
N GLY A 66 0.14 -12.47 0.81
CA GLY A 66 -0.79 -11.35 0.74
C GLY A 66 -0.94 -10.67 2.10
N ARG A 67 -1.18 -9.36 2.11
CA ARG A 67 -1.45 -8.57 3.31
C ARG A 67 -2.83 -7.96 3.17
N TYR A 68 -3.64 -8.11 4.20
CA TYR A 68 -5.02 -7.66 4.21
C TYR A 68 -5.23 -6.75 5.40
N ARG A 69 -5.82 -5.59 5.18
CA ARG A 69 -6.08 -4.59 6.23
C ARG A 69 -7.50 -4.06 6.07
N VAL A 70 -8.23 -3.96 7.17
CA VAL A 70 -9.59 -3.43 7.21
C VAL A 70 -9.62 -2.24 8.15
N THR A 71 -10.20 -1.14 7.67
CA THR A 71 -10.51 0.06 8.46
C THR A 71 -12.03 0.18 8.62
N ALA A 72 -12.51 1.28 9.22
CA ALA A 72 -13.95 1.52 9.34
C ALA A 72 -14.66 1.68 7.98
N VAL A 73 -13.93 2.04 6.93
CA VAL A 73 -14.51 2.42 5.62
C VAL A 73 -13.96 1.63 4.44
N ARG A 74 -12.79 0.99 4.58
CA ARG A 74 -12.08 0.36 3.45
C ARG A 74 -11.46 -1.00 3.81
N LEU A 75 -11.45 -1.89 2.83
CA LEU A 75 -10.64 -3.09 2.77
C LEU A 75 -9.46 -2.84 1.82
N TYR A 76 -8.25 -3.08 2.31
CA TYR A 76 -7.00 -3.00 1.58
C TYR A 76 -6.48 -4.41 1.34
N VAL A 77 -6.11 -4.68 0.10
CA VAL A 77 -5.59 -5.98 -0.34
C VAL A 77 -4.27 -5.75 -1.05
N THR A 78 -3.18 -6.23 -0.46
CA THR A 78 -1.84 -6.12 -1.02
C THR A 78 -1.30 -7.50 -1.35
N GLU A 79 -0.95 -7.73 -2.61
CA GLU A 79 -0.49 -9.03 -3.10
C GLU A 79 0.70 -8.89 -4.06
N GLY A 80 1.42 -10.01 -4.21
CA GLY A 80 2.45 -10.19 -5.24
C GLY A 80 3.88 -10.34 -4.72
N ILE A 81 4.66 -11.14 -5.46
CA ILE A 81 6.04 -11.55 -5.10
C ILE A 81 7.06 -10.68 -5.84
N ALA A 82 6.86 -10.51 -7.16
CA ALA A 82 7.74 -9.76 -8.04
C ALA A 82 7.31 -8.29 -8.21
N THR A 83 5.99 -8.06 -8.19
CA THR A 83 5.38 -6.73 -8.20
C THR A 83 4.37 -6.67 -7.07
N THR A 84 4.27 -5.52 -6.41
CA THR A 84 3.29 -5.29 -5.34
C THR A 84 2.07 -4.61 -5.93
N LYS A 85 0.92 -5.26 -5.88
CA LYS A 85 -0.38 -4.68 -6.23
C LYS A 85 -1.13 -4.40 -4.94
N THR A 86 -1.54 -3.16 -4.72
CA THR A 86 -2.39 -2.78 -3.58
C THR A 86 -3.71 -2.25 -4.10
N GLU A 87 -4.80 -2.91 -3.74
CA GLU A 87 -6.16 -2.53 -4.10
C GLU A 87 -6.94 -2.09 -2.87
N GLN A 88 -7.86 -1.15 -3.08
CA GLN A 88 -8.72 -0.60 -2.05
C GLN A 88 -10.18 -0.77 -2.46
N TYR A 89 -10.97 -1.27 -1.53
CA TYR A 89 -12.39 -1.52 -1.72
C TYR A 89 -13.16 -0.80 -0.61
N GLU A 90 -14.08 0.09 -0.97
CA GLU A 90 -14.97 0.71 0.01
C GLU A 90 -15.94 -0.34 0.56
N LEU A 91 -16.11 -0.39 1.89
CA LEU A 91 -16.95 -1.40 2.53
C LEU A 91 -18.42 -1.31 2.10
N GLY A 92 -18.89 -0.14 1.67
CA GLY A 92 -20.23 0.04 1.11
C GLY A 92 -20.46 -0.65 -0.23
N TRP A 93 -19.39 -1.01 -0.97
CA TRP A 93 -19.48 -1.71 -2.25
C TRP A 93 -19.52 -3.23 -2.10
N LEU A 94 -19.24 -3.75 -0.91
CA LEU A 94 -19.29 -5.18 -0.62
C LEU A 94 -20.75 -5.58 -0.50
N TYR A 95 -21.18 -6.53 -1.33
CA TYR A 95 -22.57 -6.98 -1.34
C TYR A 95 -22.75 -8.41 -0.85
N ASP A 96 -21.72 -9.25 -1.00
CA ASP A 96 -21.75 -10.64 -0.55
C ASP A 96 -20.35 -11.10 -0.12
N ILE A 97 -20.29 -11.93 0.92
CA ILE A 97 -19.05 -12.40 1.53
C ILE A 97 -19.18 -13.86 1.93
N ASP A 98 -18.44 -14.70 1.22
CA ASP A 98 -18.41 -16.15 1.36
C ASP A 98 -17.12 -16.65 1.99
N ILE A 99 -17.17 -17.90 2.48
CA ILE A 99 -16.01 -18.60 3.02
C ILE A 99 -15.79 -19.88 2.23
N ARG A 100 -14.55 -20.09 1.78
CA ARG A 100 -14.08 -21.33 1.15
C ARG A 100 -12.93 -21.91 1.95
N GLN A 101 -13.08 -23.16 2.42
CA GLN A 101 -12.02 -23.83 3.16
C GLN A 101 -11.95 -25.29 2.77
N THR A 102 -10.73 -25.78 2.55
CA THR A 102 -10.45 -27.21 2.47
C THR A 102 -10.44 -27.83 3.88
N LEU A 103 -10.47 -29.17 3.98
CA LEU A 103 -10.37 -29.87 5.27
C LEU A 103 -9.07 -29.53 6.02
N VAL A 104 -7.95 -29.42 5.30
CA VAL A 104 -6.64 -29.06 5.87
C VAL A 104 -6.66 -27.64 6.42
N GLN A 105 -7.26 -26.70 5.68
CA GLN A 105 -7.41 -25.31 6.12
C GLN A 105 -8.30 -25.21 7.36
N ARG A 106 -9.43 -25.94 7.40
CA ARG A 106 -10.32 -26.02 8.56
C ARG A 106 -9.60 -26.54 9.80
N ALA A 107 -8.80 -27.61 9.67
CA ALA A 107 -8.00 -28.16 10.78
C ALA A 107 -6.99 -27.14 11.34
N ARG A 108 -6.53 -26.21 10.50
CA ARG A 108 -5.61 -25.13 10.87
C ARG A 108 -6.31 -23.82 11.25
N SER A 109 -7.65 -23.81 11.31
CA SER A 109 -8.45 -22.60 11.56
C SER A 109 -8.17 -21.43 10.59
N ILE A 110 -7.79 -21.76 9.35
CA ILE A 110 -7.55 -20.80 8.27
C ILE A 110 -8.50 -21.05 7.11
N GLY A 111 -8.67 -20.10 6.22
CA GLY A 111 -9.41 -20.31 4.99
C GLY A 111 -9.51 -19.08 4.11
N ASP A 112 -10.15 -19.23 2.96
CA ASP A 112 -10.28 -18.16 2.00
C ASP A 112 -11.60 -17.41 2.24
N VAL A 113 -11.53 -16.08 2.33
CA VAL A 113 -12.71 -15.22 2.39
C VAL A 113 -12.91 -14.62 1.00
N VAL A 114 -14.04 -14.95 0.36
CA VAL A 114 -14.39 -14.47 -0.96
C VAL A 114 -15.32 -13.29 -0.81
N VAL A 115 -14.88 -12.13 -1.27
CA VAL A 115 -15.59 -10.86 -1.14
C VAL A 115 -16.08 -10.45 -2.52
N HIS A 116 -17.38 -10.34 -2.67
CA HIS A 116 -18.00 -9.85 -3.89
C HIS A 116 -18.29 -8.35 -3.78
N VAL A 117 -17.76 -7.60 -4.75
CA VAL A 117 -17.80 -6.14 -4.77
C VAL A 117 -18.57 -5.65 -5.99
N ARG A 118 -19.42 -4.65 -5.82
CA ARG A 118 -20.14 -3.99 -6.91
C ARG A 118 -19.71 -2.53 -7.02
N ARG A 119 -19.05 -2.19 -8.12
CA ARG A 119 -18.62 -0.84 -8.48
C ARG A 119 -19.55 -0.28 -9.56
N GLY A 120 -19.48 1.03 -9.81
CA GLY A 120 -20.31 1.70 -10.83
C GLY A 120 -20.20 1.09 -12.23
N TRP A 121 -19.07 0.45 -12.55
CA TRP A 121 -18.77 -0.16 -13.86
C TRP A 121 -18.88 -1.70 -13.89
N GLY A 122 -19.21 -2.37 -12.78
CA GLY A 122 -19.36 -3.84 -12.80
C GLY A 122 -19.22 -4.54 -11.46
N GLN A 123 -19.17 -5.86 -11.53
CA GLN A 123 -18.95 -6.75 -10.38
C GLN A 123 -17.53 -7.32 -10.42
N GLU A 124 -16.92 -7.43 -9.24
CA GLU A 124 -15.58 -7.94 -9.04
C GLU A 124 -15.59 -8.91 -7.86
N THR A 125 -14.69 -9.91 -7.88
CA THR A 125 -14.52 -10.86 -6.78
C THR A 125 -13.09 -10.77 -6.27
N VAL A 126 -12.96 -10.57 -4.97
CA VAL A 126 -11.68 -10.42 -4.26
C VAL A 126 -11.54 -11.61 -3.32
N VAL A 127 -10.37 -12.26 -3.30
CA VAL A 127 -10.16 -13.45 -2.47
C VAL A 127 -9.07 -13.17 -1.46
N LEU A 128 -9.42 -13.13 -0.18
CA LEU A 128 -8.44 -13.06 0.91
C LEU A 128 -8.00 -14.49 1.22
N GLN A 129 -6.79 -14.86 0.79
CA GLN A 129 -6.31 -16.23 0.83
C GLN A 129 -5.77 -16.63 2.20
N SER A 130 -6.14 -17.82 2.67
CA SER A 130 -5.59 -18.45 3.89
C SER A 130 -5.54 -17.50 5.09
N VAL A 131 -6.67 -16.86 5.36
CA VAL A 131 -6.91 -15.93 6.46
C VAL A 131 -7.23 -16.70 7.75
N PRO A 132 -6.68 -16.31 8.92
CA PRO A 132 -7.04 -16.91 10.19
C PRO A 132 -8.47 -16.54 10.62
N GLU A 133 -9.17 -17.48 11.26
CA GLU A 133 -10.53 -17.31 11.74
C GLU A 133 -11.50 -16.74 10.67
N PRO A 134 -11.62 -17.37 9.47
CA PRO A 134 -12.32 -16.76 8.34
C PRO A 134 -13.81 -16.48 8.60
N ALA A 135 -14.46 -17.25 9.49
CA ALA A 135 -15.81 -16.97 9.97
C ALA A 135 -15.92 -15.61 10.66
N ARG A 136 -14.99 -15.33 11.58
CA ARG A 136 -14.93 -14.05 12.30
C ARG A 136 -14.67 -12.89 11.35
N VAL A 137 -13.79 -13.09 10.37
CA VAL A 137 -13.46 -12.07 9.36
C VAL A 137 -14.67 -11.78 8.46
N ARG A 138 -15.38 -12.80 7.97
CA ARG A 138 -16.63 -12.64 7.23
C ARG A 138 -17.65 -11.85 8.05
N ASP A 139 -17.88 -12.25 9.30
CA ASP A 139 -18.91 -11.63 10.14
C ASP A 139 -18.55 -10.16 10.44
N MET A 140 -17.28 -9.86 10.70
CA MET A 140 -16.77 -8.50 10.84
C MET A 140 -16.98 -7.68 9.57
N LEU A 141 -16.61 -8.20 8.40
CA LEU A 141 -16.78 -7.50 7.12
C LEU A 141 -18.26 -7.27 6.80
N ASN A 142 -19.13 -8.24 7.07
CA ASN A 142 -20.58 -8.10 6.91
C ASN A 142 -21.15 -6.99 7.82
N GLN A 143 -20.73 -6.95 9.08
CA GLN A 143 -21.16 -5.90 10.02
C GLN A 143 -20.70 -4.51 9.56
N LEU A 144 -19.43 -4.38 9.17
CA LEU A 144 -18.89 -3.11 8.69
C LEU A 144 -19.51 -2.68 7.36
N ALA A 145 -19.74 -3.60 6.42
CA ALA A 145 -20.43 -3.32 5.17
C ALA A 145 -21.90 -2.92 5.38
N ALA A 146 -22.58 -3.53 6.35
CA ALA A 146 -23.93 -3.12 6.73
C ALA A 146 -23.96 -1.70 7.33
N HIS A 147 -23.00 -1.37 8.19
CA HIS A 147 -22.86 -0.02 8.74
C HIS A 147 -22.52 1.03 7.68
N ALA A 148 -21.61 0.72 6.76
CA ALA A 148 -21.24 1.60 5.65
C ALA A 148 -22.41 1.85 4.67
N ARG A 149 -23.34 0.89 4.55
CA ARG A 149 -24.58 1.02 3.78
C ARG A 149 -25.73 1.69 4.54
N GLY A 150 -25.54 2.02 5.82
CA GLY A 150 -26.52 2.70 6.68
C GLY A 150 -27.04 4.01 6.06
N PRO A 151 -28.22 4.51 6.49
CA PRO A 151 -29.14 5.29 5.66
C PRO A 151 -28.56 6.64 5.21
N GLN A 152 -27.86 6.62 4.07
CA GLN A 152 -27.62 7.79 3.22
C GLN A 152 -28.80 8.06 2.26
N GLN A 153 -29.98 7.53 2.57
CA GLN A 153 -31.26 7.85 1.94
C GLN A 153 -32.15 8.55 2.96
N GLY A 154 -31.84 9.82 3.27
CA GLY A 154 -32.58 10.59 4.28
C GLY A 154 -32.18 12.06 4.42
N ARG A 155 -31.60 12.68 3.38
CA ARG A 155 -31.53 14.15 3.27
C ARG A 155 -32.08 14.57 1.91
N GLY A 156 -33.40 14.58 1.85
CA GLY A 156 -34.17 15.15 0.77
C GLY A 156 -35.60 15.13 1.25
N TRP A 157 -36.01 16.22 1.90
CA TRP A 157 -37.10 17.14 1.55
C TRP A 157 -37.21 18.17 2.67
#